data_AF-A0A7S2QVR8-F1
#
_entry.id   AF-A0A7S2QVR8-F1
#
_cell.length_a   1.000
_cell.length_b   1.000
_cell.length_c   1.000
_cell.angle_alpha   90.00
_cell.angle_beta   90.00
_cell.angle_gamma   90.00
#
_symmetry.space_group_name_H-M   'P 1'
#
loop_
_entity.id
_entity.type
_entity.pdbx_description
1 polymer ?
#
loop_
_entity_poly.entity_id
_entity_poly.type
_entity_poly.pdbx_seq_one_letter_code
_entity_poly.pdbx_strand_id
1 'polypeptide(L)'
;DEELVGVVMEGIGKFGELVNADVVVEVVRVCKRLLMSSSVSMSVASSLSCILCVYTLLSHNIEENGKDDMWVLNALYKQLGRVDEVNGTLIQCVERAVFKRREIRVTTVQAVVKRVLGIAAGSNRGKTQATMLGLARMIIARYKSAERGTEEEEGSGAIYDGMVDDPEFANVYGEGGAYWEMANLRFSHVEEVRKSAGDGANLRRMDATSDPKKALVKWNGREKDFRYKMREPRRHPLERKGVGMGSKKRRKIMKDVFVKVKEGKGVVNGLGNCTV
;
A
#
# COMPACT_ATOMS: atom_id res chain seq x y z
N ASP A 1 26.43 0.75 -8.90
CA ASP A 1 26.10 2.13 -9.34
C ASP A 1 24.72 2.61 -8.93
N GLU A 2 23.66 1.79 -8.99
CA GLU A 2 22.29 2.23 -8.62
C GLU A 2 22.12 2.71 -7.17
N GLU A 3 22.87 2.11 -6.24
CA GLU A 3 22.85 2.48 -4.81
C GLU A 3 23.48 3.87 -4.56
N LEU A 4 24.48 4.25 -5.37
CA LEU A 4 25.13 5.55 -5.31
C LEU A 4 24.16 6.67 -5.68
N VAL A 5 23.26 6.43 -6.64
CA VAL A 5 22.26 7.42 -7.07
C VAL A 5 21.36 7.81 -5.89
N GLY A 6 20.93 6.84 -5.07
CA GLY A 6 20.10 7.12 -3.90
C GLY A 6 20.82 8.03 -2.89
N VAL A 7 22.07 7.71 -2.56
CA VAL A 7 22.90 8.47 -1.60
C VAL A 7 23.20 9.87 -2.12
N VAL A 8 23.54 10.01 -3.40
CA VAL A 8 23.81 11.31 -4.03
C VAL A 8 22.56 12.18 -4.02
N MET A 9 21.39 11.63 -4.37
CA MET A 9 20.13 12.38 -4.34
C MET A 9 19.75 12.81 -2.92
N GLU A 10 19.97 11.97 -1.91
CA GLU A 10 19.76 12.35 -0.51
C GLU A 10 20.70 13.49 -0.08
N GLY A 11 21.98 13.42 -0.48
CA GLY A 11 22.95 14.48 -0.22
C GLY A 11 22.54 15.81 -0.86
N ILE A 12 22.20 15.80 -2.15
CA ILE A 12 21.73 16.99 -2.86
C ILE A 12 20.46 17.56 -2.20
N GLY A 13 19.52 16.70 -1.81
CA GLY A 13 18.30 17.13 -1.13
C GLY A 13 18.55 17.82 0.23
N LYS A 14 19.60 17.42 0.96
CA LYS A 14 19.99 18.04 2.25
C LYS A 14 20.69 19.38 2.09
N PHE A 15 21.53 19.53 1.07
CA PHE A 15 22.30 20.76 0.83
C PHE A 15 21.66 21.68 -0.21
N GLY A 16 20.47 21.34 -0.71
CA GLY A 16 19.79 22.04 -1.79
C GLY A 16 19.46 23.51 -1.49
N GLU A 17 19.35 23.90 -0.23
CA GLU A 17 19.14 25.30 0.20
C GLU A 17 20.37 26.20 -0.07
N LEU A 18 21.56 25.61 -0.18
CA LEU A 18 22.82 26.33 -0.41
C LEU A 18 23.17 26.43 -1.90
N VAL A 19 22.39 25.80 -2.76
CA VAL A 19 22.65 25.68 -4.20
C VAL A 19 21.92 26.80 -4.92
N ASN A 20 22.58 27.42 -5.91
CA ASN A 20 21.95 28.44 -6.75
C ASN A 20 20.70 27.88 -7.45
N ALA A 21 19.63 28.67 -7.55
CA ALA A 21 18.36 28.31 -8.17
C ALA A 21 18.54 27.75 -9.60
N ASP A 22 19.45 28.32 -10.39
CA ASP A 22 19.76 27.84 -11.75
C ASP A 22 20.25 26.37 -11.75
N VAL A 23 21.10 26.03 -10.79
CA VAL A 23 21.62 24.67 -10.63
C VAL A 23 20.52 23.73 -10.15
N VAL A 24 19.62 24.19 -9.28
CA VAL A 24 18.46 23.40 -8.86
C VAL A 24 17.57 23.06 -10.05
N VAL A 25 17.31 24.01 -10.95
CA VAL A 25 16.52 23.76 -12.16
C VAL A 25 17.20 22.72 -13.05
N GLU A 26 18.52 22.79 -13.24
CA GLU A 26 19.27 21.78 -13.99
C GLU A 26 19.22 20.39 -13.34
N VAL A 27 19.36 20.32 -12.02
CA VAL A 27 19.23 19.05 -11.26
C VAL A 27 17.83 18.48 -11.44
N VAL A 28 16.77 19.28 -11.30
CA VAL A 28 15.38 18.83 -11.51
C VAL A 28 15.18 18.34 -12.95
N ARG A 29 15.76 19.00 -13.95
CA ARG A 29 15.73 18.55 -15.35
C ARG A 29 16.42 17.20 -15.53
N VAL A 30 17.58 16.99 -14.90
CA VAL A 30 18.28 15.69 -14.89
C VAL A 30 17.42 14.62 -14.22
N CYS A 31 16.86 14.89 -13.04
CA CYS A 31 15.97 13.97 -12.33
C CYS A 31 14.73 13.60 -13.17
N LYS A 32 14.13 14.58 -13.85
CA LYS A 32 13.00 14.34 -14.76
C LYS A 32 13.39 13.42 -15.91
N ARG A 33 14.54 13.64 -16.54
CA ARG A 33 15.05 12.73 -17.58
C ARG A 33 15.26 11.33 -17.02
N LEU A 34 15.91 11.19 -15.87
CA LEU A 34 16.15 9.88 -15.25
C LEU A 34 14.85 9.12 -14.93
N LEU A 35 13.80 9.82 -14.47
CA LEU A 35 12.53 9.20 -14.11
C LEU A 35 11.63 8.89 -15.31
N MET A 36 11.74 9.65 -16.41
CA MET A 36 10.95 9.47 -17.62
C MET A 36 11.62 8.58 -18.67
N SER A 37 12.95 8.50 -18.67
CA SER A 37 13.70 7.67 -19.61
C SER A 37 13.46 6.20 -19.33
N SER A 38 12.85 5.51 -20.29
CA SER A 38 12.63 4.06 -20.27
C SER A 38 13.91 3.24 -20.48
N SER A 39 15.05 3.89 -20.78
CA SER A 39 16.33 3.24 -21.07
C SER A 39 17.15 2.86 -19.84
N VAL A 40 16.89 3.46 -18.67
CA VAL A 40 17.63 3.18 -17.43
C VAL A 40 16.67 2.55 -16.43
N SER A 41 16.77 1.24 -16.23
CA SER A 41 15.96 0.51 -15.25
C SER A 41 16.42 0.87 -13.84
N MET A 42 15.93 1.97 -13.27
CA MET A 42 16.23 2.32 -11.88
C MET A 42 15.51 1.39 -10.90
N SER A 43 16.22 0.96 -9.85
CA SER A 43 15.63 0.38 -8.64
C SER A 43 14.59 1.31 -8.02
N VAL A 44 13.53 0.72 -7.45
CA VAL A 44 12.43 1.44 -6.79
C VAL A 44 12.94 2.30 -5.62
N ALA A 45 13.97 1.85 -4.90
CA ALA A 45 14.55 2.63 -3.80
C ALA A 45 15.23 3.91 -4.29
N SER A 46 16.01 3.80 -5.38
CA SER A 46 16.72 4.94 -5.97
C SER A 46 15.76 5.91 -6.66
N SER A 47 14.70 5.41 -7.31
CA SER A 47 13.67 6.25 -7.92
C SER A 47 12.88 7.04 -6.87
N LEU A 48 12.51 6.41 -5.75
CA LEU A 48 11.87 7.08 -4.62
C LEU A 48 12.77 8.14 -3.98
N SER A 49 14.07 7.88 -3.84
CA SER A 49 15.03 8.85 -3.32
C SER A 49 15.21 10.05 -4.26
N CYS A 50 15.20 9.81 -5.57
CA CYS A 50 15.19 10.86 -6.59
C CYS A 50 13.92 11.72 -6.52
N ILE A 51 12.74 11.10 -6.42
CA ILE A 51 11.46 11.80 -6.26
C ILE A 51 11.46 12.63 -4.97
N LEU A 52 11.96 12.08 -3.86
CA LEU A 52 12.07 12.80 -2.59
C LEU A 52 12.96 14.04 -2.71
N CYS A 53 14.10 13.91 -3.38
CA CYS A 53 15.02 15.01 -3.65
C CYS A 53 14.37 16.11 -4.50
N VAL A 54 13.62 15.74 -5.55
CA VAL A 54 12.88 16.72 -6.35
C VAL A 54 11.86 17.47 -5.47
N TYR A 55 11.13 16.76 -4.61
CA TYR A 55 10.21 17.41 -3.67
C TYR A 55 10.89 18.25 -2.59
N THR A 56 12.10 17.92 -2.13
CA THR A 56 12.87 18.80 -1.23
C THR A 56 13.23 20.07 -1.98
N LEU A 57 13.89 19.95 -3.13
CA LEU A 57 14.40 21.07 -3.91
C LEU A 57 13.30 22.07 -4.32
N LEU A 58 12.16 21.56 -4.81
CA LEU A 58 11.03 22.41 -5.20
C LEU A 58 10.37 23.08 -4.00
N SER A 59 10.35 22.42 -2.83
CA SER A 59 9.79 23.03 -1.61
C SER A 59 10.63 24.18 -1.05
N HIS A 60 11.91 24.30 -1.42
CA HIS A 60 12.77 25.40 -1.01
C HIS A 60 12.74 26.57 -2.01
N ASN A 61 12.36 26.34 -3.28
CA ASN A 61 12.42 27.32 -4.37
C ASN A 61 11.02 27.73 -4.89
N ILE A 62 10.09 28.00 -3.97
CA ILE A 62 8.63 28.11 -4.21
C ILE A 62 8.25 29.22 -5.20
N GLU A 63 9.08 30.25 -5.39
CA GLU A 63 8.69 31.49 -6.09
C GLU A 63 8.62 31.39 -7.63
N GLU A 64 9.34 30.45 -8.27
CA GLU A 64 9.35 30.34 -9.74
C GLU A 64 8.73 29.06 -10.33
N ASN A 65 8.69 27.96 -9.57
CA ASN A 65 8.38 26.62 -10.14
C ASN A 65 7.01 26.04 -9.73
N GLY A 66 6.20 26.76 -8.94
CA GLY A 66 4.96 26.24 -8.36
C GLY A 66 3.82 25.88 -9.32
N LYS A 67 4.03 25.90 -10.64
CA LYS A 67 2.94 25.79 -11.62
C LYS A 67 2.71 24.41 -12.22
N ASP A 68 3.64 23.44 -12.20
CA ASP A 68 3.34 22.16 -12.87
C ASP A 68 4.20 20.95 -12.45
N ASP A 69 4.21 20.64 -11.15
CA ASP A 69 4.92 19.46 -10.64
C ASP A 69 4.13 18.15 -10.87
N MET A 70 3.05 18.14 -11.64
CA MET A 70 2.22 16.94 -11.82
C MET A 70 3.02 15.74 -12.31
N TRP A 71 4.04 15.98 -13.14
CA TRP A 71 4.94 14.93 -13.59
C TRP A 71 5.63 14.18 -12.44
N VAL A 72 5.93 14.85 -11.31
CA VAL A 72 6.52 14.22 -10.12
C VAL A 72 5.51 13.29 -9.44
N LEU A 73 4.24 13.71 -9.39
CA LEU A 73 3.17 12.87 -8.83
C LEU A 73 2.90 11.66 -9.74
N ASN A 74 2.93 11.83 -11.06
CA ASN A 74 2.81 10.72 -12.01
C ASN A 74 3.99 9.75 -11.88
N ALA A 75 5.22 10.27 -11.71
CA ALA A 75 6.39 9.44 -11.43
C ALA A 75 6.21 8.66 -10.12
N LEU A 76 5.73 9.29 -9.04
CA LEU A 76 5.43 8.62 -7.78
C LEU A 76 4.33 7.55 -7.94
N TYR A 77 3.26 7.86 -8.66
CA TYR A 77 2.16 6.93 -8.92
C TYR A 77 2.62 5.70 -9.68
N LYS A 78 3.46 5.88 -10.71
CA LYS A 78 4.12 4.79 -11.43
C LYS A 78 5.00 3.93 -10.51
N GLN A 79 5.80 4.54 -9.65
CA GLN A 79 6.63 3.78 -8.71
C GLN A 79 5.81 3.03 -7.66
N LEU A 80 4.68 3.59 -7.18
CA LEU A 80 3.79 2.94 -6.23
C LEU A 80 3.33 1.56 -6.72
N GLY A 81 3.06 1.40 -8.01
CA GLY A 81 2.66 0.11 -8.59
C GLY A 81 3.74 -0.98 -8.53
N ARG A 82 4.99 -0.61 -8.25
CA ARG A 82 6.16 -1.51 -8.16
C ARG A 82 6.65 -1.72 -6.73
N VAL A 83 5.96 -1.16 -5.72
CA VAL A 83 6.38 -1.24 -4.33
C VAL A 83 5.88 -2.54 -3.69
N ASP A 84 6.80 -3.41 -3.29
CA ASP A 84 6.49 -4.61 -2.51
C ASP A 84 6.56 -4.36 -0.98
N GLU A 85 7.48 -3.49 -0.55
CA GLU A 85 7.76 -3.20 0.86
C GLU A 85 7.73 -1.70 1.16
N VAL A 86 7.09 -1.34 2.27
CA VAL A 86 7.00 0.05 2.70
C VAL A 86 8.28 0.49 3.39
N ASN A 87 8.85 1.57 2.88
CA ASN A 87 10.01 2.25 3.46
C ASN A 87 9.65 3.66 3.95
N GLY A 88 10.45 4.19 4.88
CA GLY A 88 10.26 5.55 5.40
C GLY A 88 10.30 6.62 4.30
N THR A 89 11.16 6.43 3.29
CA THR A 89 11.28 7.31 2.10
C THR A 89 9.96 7.41 1.35
N LEU A 90 9.24 6.30 1.17
CA LEU A 90 7.95 6.28 0.48
C LEU A 90 6.90 7.12 1.21
N ILE A 91 6.82 6.95 2.54
CA ILE A 91 5.91 7.74 3.39
C ILE A 91 6.20 9.23 3.22
N GLN A 92 7.48 9.62 3.25
CA GLN A 92 7.88 11.01 3.05
C GLN A 92 7.55 11.53 1.65
N CYS A 93 7.70 10.70 0.61
CA CYS A 93 7.31 11.06 -0.76
C CYS A 93 5.81 11.32 -0.84
N VAL A 94 4.97 10.42 -0.31
CA VAL A 94 3.51 10.57 -0.32
C VAL A 94 3.08 11.79 0.51
N GLU A 95 3.69 12.00 1.67
CA GLU A 95 3.43 13.18 2.50
C GLU A 95 3.71 14.49 1.75
N ARG A 96 4.86 14.58 1.08
CA ARG A 96 5.23 15.78 0.31
C ARG A 96 4.38 15.94 -0.96
N ALA A 97 4.05 14.84 -1.62
CA ALA A 97 3.26 14.85 -2.85
C ALA A 97 1.81 15.27 -2.61
N VAL A 98 1.19 14.75 -1.53
CA VAL A 98 -0.25 14.86 -1.30
C VAL A 98 -0.60 15.89 -0.22
N PHE A 99 0.24 16.09 0.80
CA PHE A 99 -0.10 16.98 1.93
C PHE A 99 0.50 18.37 1.82
N LYS A 100 1.63 18.53 1.13
CA LYS A 100 2.20 19.88 0.89
C LYS A 100 1.54 20.59 -0.30
N ARG A 101 0.86 19.87 -1.20
CA ARG A 101 0.12 20.48 -2.32
C ARG A 101 -1.22 21.03 -1.86
N ARG A 102 -1.55 22.23 -2.36
CA ARG A 102 -2.82 22.91 -2.09
C ARG A 102 -3.97 22.33 -2.91
N GLU A 103 -3.73 22.02 -4.19
CA GLU A 103 -4.78 21.59 -5.12
C GLU A 103 -4.34 20.37 -5.92
N ILE A 104 -5.16 19.32 -5.87
CA ILE A 104 -4.99 18.09 -6.67
C ILE A 104 -6.39 17.73 -7.18
N ARG A 105 -6.49 17.31 -8.45
CA ARG A 105 -7.76 16.84 -9.03
C ARG A 105 -8.28 15.63 -8.26
N VAL A 106 -9.61 15.56 -8.10
CA VAL A 106 -10.27 14.51 -7.32
C VAL A 106 -9.95 13.12 -7.85
N THR A 107 -9.97 12.95 -9.18
CA THR A 107 -9.63 11.69 -9.86
C THR A 107 -8.23 11.21 -9.52
N THR A 108 -7.25 12.11 -9.55
CA THR A 108 -5.86 11.82 -9.22
C THR A 108 -5.71 11.35 -7.78
N VAL A 109 -6.39 12.02 -6.84
CA VAL A 109 -6.36 11.63 -5.42
C VAL A 109 -6.98 10.25 -5.24
N GLN A 110 -8.14 10.00 -5.82
CA GLN A 110 -8.81 8.70 -5.73
C GLN A 110 -7.96 7.58 -6.36
N ALA A 111 -7.30 7.82 -7.50
CA ALA A 111 -6.38 6.87 -8.12
C ALA A 111 -5.22 6.51 -7.18
N VAL A 112 -4.61 7.52 -6.55
CA VAL A 112 -3.52 7.31 -5.59
C VAL A 112 -4.01 6.52 -4.38
N VAL A 113 -5.17 6.85 -3.81
CA VAL A 113 -5.77 6.11 -2.69
C VAL A 113 -6.03 4.66 -3.10
N LYS A 114 -6.63 4.44 -4.27
CA LYS A 114 -6.95 3.11 -4.81
C LYS A 114 -5.69 2.28 -4.99
N ARG A 115 -4.62 2.84 -5.55
CA ARG A 115 -3.33 2.14 -5.71
C ARG A 115 -2.67 1.84 -4.36
N VAL A 116 -2.68 2.77 -3.41
CA VAL A 116 -2.16 2.55 -2.05
C VAL A 116 -2.92 1.42 -1.34
N LEU A 117 -4.24 1.41 -1.45
CA LEU A 117 -5.08 0.35 -0.89
C LEU A 117 -4.89 -0.99 -1.62
N GLY A 118 -4.66 -0.96 -2.93
CA GLY A 118 -4.27 -2.14 -3.72
C GLY A 118 -2.99 -2.79 -3.21
N ILE A 119 -1.95 -1.98 -2.92
CA ILE A 119 -0.70 -2.48 -2.33
C ILE A 119 -0.96 -3.03 -0.92
N ALA A 120 -1.79 -2.35 -0.12
CA ALA A 120 -2.16 -2.82 1.21
C ALA A 120 -2.87 -4.18 1.17
N ALA A 121 -3.80 -4.39 0.23
CA ALA A 121 -4.52 -5.64 0.08
C ALA A 121 -3.68 -6.76 -0.55
N GLY A 122 -2.80 -6.42 -1.50
CA GLY A 122 -1.92 -7.37 -2.17
C GLY A 122 -0.72 -7.84 -1.32
N SER A 123 -0.29 -7.04 -0.34
CA SER A 123 0.83 -7.41 0.51
C SER A 123 0.43 -8.43 1.58
N ASN A 124 1.21 -9.50 1.72
CA ASN A 124 1.03 -10.46 2.82
C ASN A 124 1.67 -9.98 4.13
N ARG A 125 2.51 -8.93 4.08
CA ARG A 125 3.26 -8.45 5.24
C ARG A 125 2.42 -7.47 6.04
N GLY A 126 2.09 -7.82 7.28
CA GLY A 126 1.23 -6.99 8.11
C GLY A 126 1.72 -5.55 8.32
N LYS A 127 3.06 -5.35 8.33
CA LYS A 127 3.71 -4.02 8.39
C LYS A 127 3.29 -3.13 7.22
N THR A 128 3.37 -3.67 6.01
CA THR A 128 3.00 -2.95 4.77
C THR A 128 1.51 -2.65 4.76
N GLN A 129 0.67 -3.64 5.11
CA GLN A 129 -0.78 -3.45 5.18
C GLN A 129 -1.16 -2.31 6.13
N ALA A 130 -0.64 -2.31 7.35
CA ALA A 130 -0.96 -1.31 8.37
C ALA A 130 -0.51 0.09 7.95
N THR A 131 0.69 0.20 7.37
CA THR A 131 1.27 1.49 6.99
C THR A 131 0.56 2.10 5.79
N MET A 132 0.32 1.30 4.74
CA MET A 132 -0.40 1.76 3.54
C MET A 132 -1.86 2.11 3.85
N LEU A 133 -2.52 1.32 4.70
CA LEU A 133 -3.87 1.63 5.17
C LEU A 133 -3.91 2.94 5.97
N GLY A 134 -2.92 3.18 6.83
CA GLY A 134 -2.77 4.46 7.54
C GLY A 134 -2.59 5.64 6.58
N LEU A 135 -1.72 5.49 5.57
CA LEU A 135 -1.53 6.49 4.50
C LEU A 135 -2.84 6.78 3.76
N ALA A 136 -3.54 5.74 3.31
CA ALA A 136 -4.81 5.90 2.60
C ALA A 136 -5.85 6.65 3.43
N ARG A 137 -6.00 6.28 4.71
CA ARG A 137 -6.90 6.99 5.64
C ARG A 137 -6.50 8.46 5.80
N MET A 138 -5.20 8.75 5.93
CA MET A 138 -4.72 10.14 6.00
C MET A 138 -5.06 10.96 4.76
N ILE A 139 -4.94 10.37 3.58
CA ILE A 139 -5.30 11.04 2.33
C ILE A 139 -6.81 11.29 2.27
N ILE A 140 -7.64 10.30 2.60
CA ILE A 140 -9.10 10.44 2.64
C ILE A 140 -9.53 11.50 3.67
N ALA A 141 -8.90 11.54 4.84
CA ALA A 141 -9.21 12.53 5.88
C ALA A 141 -8.86 13.96 5.45
N ARG A 142 -7.83 14.13 4.61
CA ARG A 142 -7.45 15.43 4.03
C ARG A 142 -8.37 15.83 2.88
N TYR A 143 -8.66 14.90 1.98
CA TYR A 143 -9.44 15.14 0.76
C TYR A 143 -10.83 14.53 0.90
N LYS A 144 -11.79 15.34 1.36
CA LYS A 144 -13.19 14.94 1.50
C LYS A 144 -13.82 14.43 0.21
N SER A 145 -13.37 14.90 -0.95
CA SER A 145 -13.80 14.37 -2.25
C SER A 145 -13.41 12.91 -2.48
N ALA A 146 -12.37 12.40 -1.80
CA ALA A 146 -11.96 11.00 -1.87
C ALA A 146 -12.84 10.09 -0.99
N GLU A 147 -13.63 10.64 -0.05
CA GLU A 147 -14.57 9.92 0.81
C GLU A 147 -15.69 9.24 0.01
N ARG A 148 -16.05 9.78 -1.17
CA ARG A 148 -17.04 9.15 -2.07
C ARG A 148 -16.72 7.68 -2.35
N GLY A 149 -15.45 7.31 -2.48
CA GLY A 149 -15.06 5.92 -2.74
C GLY A 149 -15.37 4.93 -1.60
N THR A 150 -15.67 5.41 -0.38
CA THR A 150 -16.15 4.52 0.71
C THR A 150 -17.67 4.36 0.73
N GLU A 151 -18.42 5.24 0.07
CA GLU A 151 -19.88 5.31 0.12
C GLU A 151 -20.55 4.79 -1.16
N GLU A 152 -19.78 4.57 -2.22
CA GLU A 152 -20.30 4.14 -3.53
C GLU A 152 -20.81 2.69 -3.47
N GLU A 153 -22.14 2.51 -3.54
CA GLU A 153 -22.82 1.21 -3.58
C GLU A 153 -23.42 0.86 -4.95
N GLU A 154 -23.70 1.85 -5.80
CA GLU A 154 -24.33 1.68 -7.11
C GLU A 154 -23.36 1.92 -8.25
N GLY A 155 -23.32 0.99 -9.19
CA GLY A 155 -22.26 0.95 -10.18
C GLY A 155 -22.64 1.36 -11.58
N SER A 156 -21.95 2.37 -12.11
CA SER A 156 -21.67 2.40 -13.55
C SER A 156 -20.48 1.46 -13.79
N GLY A 157 -20.58 0.53 -14.74
CA GLY A 157 -19.62 -0.57 -14.99
C GLY A 157 -18.21 -0.15 -15.45
N ALA A 158 -17.70 0.98 -14.96
CA ALA A 158 -16.35 1.44 -15.12
C ALA A 158 -15.38 0.61 -14.26
N ILE A 159 -14.37 0.03 -14.90
CA ILE A 159 -13.36 -0.81 -14.26
C ILE A 159 -12.08 0.00 -14.07
N TYR A 160 -11.54 -0.03 -12.85
CA TYR A 160 -10.23 0.55 -12.53
C TYR A 160 -9.11 -0.20 -13.24
N ASP A 161 -8.23 0.53 -13.93
CA ASP A 161 -7.03 -0.05 -14.55
C ASP A 161 -5.78 0.27 -13.72
N GLY A 162 -5.28 -0.75 -13.03
CA GLY A 162 -4.09 -0.68 -12.20
C GLY A 162 -2.77 -0.62 -12.99
N MET A 163 -2.78 -0.90 -14.30
CA MET A 163 -1.58 -0.91 -15.15
C MET A 163 -1.27 0.47 -15.74
N VAL A 164 -2.20 1.42 -15.64
CA VAL A 164 -2.00 2.77 -16.17
C VAL A 164 -1.01 3.53 -15.32
N ASP A 165 0.04 4.09 -15.94
CA ASP A 165 1.07 4.87 -15.27
C ASP A 165 0.62 6.30 -14.89
N ASP A 166 -0.47 6.78 -15.49
CA ASP A 166 -1.05 8.09 -15.23
C ASP A 166 -2.31 7.98 -14.35
N PRO A 167 -2.33 8.63 -13.17
CA PRO A 167 -3.47 8.58 -12.26
C PRO A 167 -4.76 9.17 -12.84
N GLU A 168 -4.70 10.07 -13.83
CA GLU A 168 -5.90 10.67 -14.44
C GLU A 168 -6.65 9.71 -15.36
N PHE A 169 -5.93 8.75 -15.96
CA PHE A 169 -6.48 7.78 -16.90
C PHE A 169 -6.75 6.41 -16.27
N ALA A 170 -6.56 6.26 -14.95
CA ALA A 170 -6.78 4.99 -14.23
C ALA A 170 -8.26 4.60 -14.06
N ASN A 171 -9.19 5.40 -14.60
CA ASN A 171 -10.64 5.16 -14.60
C ASN A 171 -11.23 4.92 -13.20
N VAL A 172 -11.18 5.95 -12.36
CA VAL A 172 -11.61 5.89 -10.95
C VAL A 172 -13.04 6.44 -10.75
N TYR A 173 -13.80 6.58 -11.84
CA TYR A 173 -15.19 7.00 -11.79
C TYR A 173 -16.11 5.79 -11.57
N GLY A 174 -17.24 5.97 -10.88
CA GLY A 174 -18.21 4.89 -10.63
C GLY A 174 -17.62 3.75 -9.80
N GLU A 175 -17.88 2.49 -10.21
CA GLU A 175 -17.41 1.30 -9.50
C GLU A 175 -15.89 1.23 -9.36
N GLY A 176 -15.15 1.76 -10.34
CA GLY A 176 -13.69 1.83 -10.32
C GLY A 176 -13.13 2.66 -9.16
N GLY A 177 -13.94 3.58 -8.61
CA GLY A 177 -13.59 4.43 -7.47
C GLY A 177 -13.91 3.84 -6.10
N ALA A 178 -14.67 2.75 -6.02
CA ALA A 178 -15.07 2.15 -4.75
C ALA A 178 -13.89 1.41 -4.09
N TYR A 179 -13.66 1.64 -2.78
CA TYR A 179 -12.50 1.10 -2.06
C TYR A 179 -12.73 -0.29 -1.44
N TRP A 180 -13.07 -1.27 -2.27
CA TRP A 180 -13.31 -2.67 -1.86
C TRP A 180 -12.10 -3.31 -1.15
N GLU A 181 -10.90 -2.85 -1.43
CA GLU A 181 -9.66 -3.28 -0.78
C GLU A 181 -9.71 -3.01 0.73
N MET A 182 -10.29 -1.88 1.15
CA MET A 182 -10.44 -1.56 2.57
C MET A 182 -11.47 -2.47 3.23
N ALA A 183 -12.56 -2.80 2.53
CA ALA A 183 -13.54 -3.77 3.01
C ALA A 183 -12.92 -5.17 3.17
N ASN A 184 -12.08 -5.59 2.23
CA ASN A 184 -11.36 -6.86 2.29
C ASN A 184 -10.34 -6.90 3.44
N LEU A 185 -9.64 -5.80 3.71
CA LEU A 185 -8.68 -5.69 4.82
C LEU A 185 -9.32 -5.83 6.21
N ARG A 186 -10.65 -5.68 6.34
CA ARG A 186 -11.38 -6.01 7.57
C ARG A 186 -11.27 -7.49 7.94
N PHE A 187 -10.97 -8.35 6.98
CA PHE A 187 -10.74 -9.77 7.20
C PHE A 187 -9.25 -10.13 7.29
N SER A 188 -8.36 -9.12 7.39
CA SER A 188 -6.93 -9.35 7.56
C SER A 188 -6.64 -10.16 8.84
N HIS A 189 -5.60 -10.98 8.73
CA HIS A 189 -5.08 -11.78 9.81
C HIS A 189 -4.55 -10.94 10.97
N VAL A 190 -4.06 -9.75 10.66
CA VAL A 190 -3.55 -8.78 11.63
C VAL A 190 -4.71 -8.07 12.33
N GLU A 191 -4.75 -8.16 13.66
CA GLU A 191 -5.75 -7.51 14.51
C GLU A 191 -5.78 -6.00 14.31
N GLU A 192 -4.59 -5.37 14.28
CA GLU A 192 -4.40 -3.94 14.13
C GLU A 192 -4.90 -3.44 12.77
N VAL A 193 -4.62 -4.17 11.69
CA VAL A 193 -5.09 -3.85 10.33
C VAL A 193 -6.61 -3.98 10.26
N ARG A 194 -7.17 -5.08 10.79
CA ARG A 194 -8.62 -5.30 10.79
C ARG A 194 -9.38 -4.23 11.56
N LYS A 195 -8.88 -3.82 12.73
CA LYS A 195 -9.46 -2.68 13.48
C LYS A 195 -9.36 -1.39 12.68
N SER A 196 -8.16 -1.06 12.20
CA SER A 196 -7.94 0.17 11.41
C SER A 196 -8.78 0.20 10.12
N ALA A 197 -8.99 -0.94 9.46
CA ALA A 197 -9.80 -1.07 8.25
C ALA A 197 -11.28 -0.94 8.57
N GLY A 198 -11.74 -1.54 9.67
CA GLY A 198 -13.10 -1.37 10.16
C GLY A 198 -13.41 0.07 10.55
N ASP A 199 -12.46 0.76 11.19
CA ASP A 199 -12.60 2.18 11.53
C ASP A 199 -12.54 3.07 10.29
N GLY A 200 -11.68 2.75 9.32
CA GLY A 200 -11.58 3.45 8.04
C GLY A 200 -12.86 3.33 7.19
N ALA A 201 -13.45 2.14 7.11
CA ALA A 201 -14.70 1.91 6.38
C ALA A 201 -15.90 2.65 7.01
N ASN A 202 -15.88 2.85 8.33
CA ASN A 202 -16.90 3.63 9.03
C ASN A 202 -16.53 5.12 9.16
N LEU A 203 -15.50 5.57 8.44
CA LEU A 203 -15.01 6.96 8.43
C LEU A 203 -14.73 7.52 9.83
N ARG A 204 -14.37 6.64 10.77
CA ARG A 204 -14.01 7.02 12.14
C ARG A 204 -12.68 7.75 12.13
N ARG A 205 -12.55 8.72 13.05
CA ARG A 205 -11.32 9.49 13.25
C ARG A 205 -10.13 8.53 13.40
N MET A 206 -9.01 8.91 12.80
CA MET A 206 -7.78 8.13 12.93
C MET A 206 -7.27 8.23 14.37
N ASP A 207 -7.03 7.07 14.97
CA ASP A 207 -6.33 6.97 16.23
C ASP A 207 -4.82 7.20 16.01
N ALA A 208 -4.09 7.54 17.07
CA ALA A 208 -2.64 7.73 17.01
C ALA A 208 -1.87 6.47 16.55
N THR A 209 -2.51 5.30 16.55
CA THR A 209 -1.97 4.04 16.01
C THR A 209 -2.12 3.89 14.50
N SER A 210 -2.93 4.75 13.86
CA SER A 210 -3.14 4.77 12.40
C SER A 210 -2.16 5.69 11.67
N ASP A 211 -1.31 6.41 12.40
CA ASP A 211 -0.21 7.20 11.82
C ASP A 211 0.78 6.24 11.12
N PRO A 212 1.03 6.39 9.81
CA PRO A 212 1.84 5.48 9.03
C PRO A 212 3.30 5.43 9.51
N LYS A 213 3.86 6.54 10.01
CA LYS A 213 5.23 6.54 10.54
C LYS A 213 5.31 5.73 11.84
N LYS A 214 4.32 5.90 12.71
CA LYS A 214 4.24 5.12 13.96
C LYS A 214 3.91 3.67 13.68
N ALA A 215 3.06 3.37 12.70
CA ALA A 215 2.78 2.01 12.26
C ALA A 215 4.05 1.31 11.76
N LEU A 216 4.88 2.03 10.99
CA LEU A 216 6.16 1.52 10.50
C LEU A 216 7.13 1.16 11.63
N VAL A 217 7.25 2.02 12.66
CA VAL A 217 8.19 1.86 13.79
C VAL A 217 7.67 0.89 14.85
N LYS A 218 6.37 0.95 15.17
CA LYS A 218 5.73 0.15 16.22
C LYS A 218 5.49 -1.30 15.80
N TRP A 219 5.63 -1.61 14.51
CA TRP A 219 5.45 -2.97 14.03
C TRP A 219 6.50 -3.91 14.63
N ASN A 220 6.13 -4.56 15.73
CA ASN A 220 7.04 -5.36 16.57
C ASN A 220 7.38 -6.74 15.97
N GLY A 221 7.26 -6.95 14.66
CA GLY A 221 7.63 -8.20 13.98
C GLY A 221 6.88 -9.45 14.45
N ARG A 222 5.94 -9.32 15.40
CA ARG A 222 5.07 -10.40 15.85
C ARG A 222 3.95 -10.56 14.85
N GLU A 223 4.28 -11.03 13.66
CA GLU A 223 3.37 -11.92 12.93
C GLU A 223 3.17 -13.11 13.86
N LYS A 224 2.21 -12.97 14.78
CA LYS A 224 1.80 -14.07 15.63
C LYS A 224 1.38 -15.16 14.66
N ASP A 225 2.06 -16.31 14.70
CA ASP A 225 1.70 -17.53 13.97
C ASP A 225 0.19 -17.56 13.77
N PHE A 226 -0.22 -17.45 12.50
CA PHE A 226 -1.62 -17.28 12.13
C PHE A 226 -2.41 -18.50 12.61
N ARG A 227 -3.04 -18.38 13.77
CA ARG A 227 -3.90 -19.42 14.35
C ARG A 227 -5.33 -19.18 13.91
N TYR A 228 -5.68 -19.71 12.74
CA TYR A 228 -7.08 -19.75 12.36
C TYR A 228 -7.80 -20.83 13.19
N LYS A 229 -8.81 -20.44 13.95
CA LYS A 229 -9.79 -21.40 14.45
C LYS A 229 -10.71 -21.73 13.27
N MET A 230 -10.30 -22.66 12.41
CA MET A 230 -11.25 -23.22 11.44
C MET A 230 -12.39 -23.84 12.24
N ARG A 231 -13.61 -23.33 12.03
CA ARG A 231 -14.79 -24.12 12.38
C ARG A 231 -14.71 -25.37 11.54
N GLU A 232 -14.62 -26.53 12.19
CA GLU A 232 -14.70 -27.80 11.47
C GLU A 232 -15.93 -27.73 10.54
N PRO A 233 -15.76 -28.02 9.24
CA PRO A 233 -16.88 -28.05 8.32
C PRO A 233 -17.94 -28.99 8.91
N ARG A 234 -19.20 -28.56 8.89
CA ARG A 234 -20.30 -29.41 9.36
C ARG A 234 -20.25 -30.69 8.52
N ARG A 235 -20.02 -31.83 9.17
CA ARG A 235 -19.97 -33.14 8.51
C ARG A 235 -21.18 -33.31 7.60
N HIS A 236 -20.92 -33.72 6.36
CA HIS A 236 -21.96 -33.89 5.37
C HIS A 236 -22.98 -34.94 5.85
N PRO A 237 -24.30 -34.77 5.62
CA PRO A 237 -25.32 -35.71 6.10
C PRO A 237 -25.12 -37.17 5.66
N LEU A 238 -24.39 -37.41 4.57
CA LEU A 238 -24.07 -38.75 4.06
C LEU A 238 -22.93 -39.45 4.81
N GLU A 239 -22.06 -38.72 5.51
CA GLU A 239 -21.01 -39.31 6.37
C GLU A 239 -21.60 -39.99 7.61
N ARG A 240 -22.89 -39.76 7.92
CA ARG A 240 -23.59 -40.37 9.07
C ARG A 240 -24.02 -41.82 8.83
N LYS A 241 -24.08 -42.31 7.58
CA LYS A 241 -24.67 -43.64 7.30
C LYS A 241 -23.70 -44.82 7.42
N GLY A 242 -22.42 -44.60 7.77
CA GLY A 242 -21.41 -45.67 7.79
C GLY A 242 -20.96 -46.20 9.15
N VAL A 243 -21.34 -45.60 10.28
CA VAL A 243 -20.83 -46.03 11.59
C VAL A 243 -21.99 -46.21 12.56
N GLY A 244 -22.47 -47.46 12.62
CA GLY A 244 -23.30 -47.92 13.71
C GLY A 244 -22.57 -47.85 15.05
N MET A 245 -23.38 -47.70 16.10
CA MET A 245 -23.07 -47.80 17.54
C MET A 245 -22.52 -46.57 18.25
N GLY A 246 -23.27 -46.20 19.30
CA GLY A 246 -22.72 -45.57 20.50
C GLY A 246 -23.09 -44.10 20.70
N SER A 247 -24.27 -43.86 21.25
CA SER A 247 -24.62 -42.63 21.94
C SER A 247 -23.66 -42.38 23.11
N LYS A 248 -22.57 -41.67 22.87
CA LYS A 248 -21.79 -41.02 23.93
C LYS A 248 -21.69 -39.53 23.62
N LYS A 249 -22.22 -38.71 24.54
CA LYS A 249 -22.03 -37.25 24.61
C LYS A 249 -20.54 -36.93 24.39
N ARG A 250 -20.17 -36.62 23.14
CA ARG A 250 -18.81 -36.17 22.80
C ARG A 250 -18.72 -34.68 23.16
N ARG A 251 -18.00 -34.39 24.25
CA ARG A 251 -17.48 -33.04 24.52
C ARG A 251 -16.80 -32.54 23.24
N LYS A 252 -17.12 -31.31 22.82
CA LYS A 252 -16.39 -30.59 21.76
C LYS A 252 -14.93 -30.48 22.20
N ILE A 253 -14.09 -31.39 21.73
CA ILE A 253 -12.64 -31.21 21.78
C ILE A 253 -12.34 -30.33 20.58
N MET A 254 -12.16 -29.03 20.80
CA MET A 254 -11.49 -28.17 19.83
C MET A 254 -10.10 -28.77 19.63
N LYS A 255 -9.87 -29.43 18.49
CA LYS A 255 -8.51 -29.77 18.06
C LYS A 255 -7.98 -28.58 17.28
N ASP A 256 -6.97 -27.93 17.83
CA ASP A 256 -6.20 -26.93 17.10
C ASP A 256 -5.49 -27.64 15.94
N VAL A 257 -5.91 -27.36 14.71
CA VAL A 257 -5.21 -27.84 13.51
C VAL A 257 -4.17 -26.77 13.16
N PHE A 258 -2.90 -27.16 13.23
CA PHE A 258 -1.76 -26.28 13.01
C PHE A 258 -1.36 -26.29 11.54
N VAL A 259 -1.43 -25.15 10.86
CA VAL A 259 -0.79 -24.96 9.56
C VAL A 259 0.40 -24.02 9.77
N LYS A 260 1.61 -24.57 9.76
CA LYS A 260 2.84 -23.79 9.69
C LYS A 260 3.10 -23.44 8.23
N VAL A 261 2.97 -22.17 7.87
CA VAL A 261 3.56 -21.66 6.63
C VAL A 261 5.04 -21.46 6.90
N LYS A 262 5.88 -22.42 6.47
CA LYS A 262 7.34 -22.24 6.49
C LYS A 262 7.72 -21.28 5.38
N GLU A 263 8.38 -20.18 5.72
CA GLU A 263 9.10 -19.35 4.77
C GLU A 263 10.12 -20.22 4.00
N GLY A 264 10.00 -20.21 2.67
CA GLY A 264 10.87 -20.97 1.78
C GLY A 264 12.30 -20.44 1.81
N LYS A 265 13.16 -21.07 2.61
CA LYS A 265 14.56 -21.27 2.26
C LYS A 265 14.67 -22.67 1.66
N GLY A 266 15.08 -22.72 0.39
CA GLY A 266 15.12 -23.95 -0.39
C GLY A 266 15.99 -25.03 0.25
N VAL A 267 15.44 -26.23 0.41
CA VAL A 267 16.16 -27.49 0.41
C VAL A 267 15.22 -28.56 -0.15
N VAL A 268 15.71 -29.24 -1.17
CA VAL A 268 15.13 -30.42 -1.84
C VAL A 268 15.00 -31.57 -0.85
N ASN A 269 13.85 -32.25 -0.80
CA ASN A 269 13.67 -33.72 -0.72
C ASN A 269 12.32 -34.11 -0.11
N GLY A 270 11.69 -35.13 -0.72
CA GLY A 270 10.78 -36.04 -0.01
C GLY A 270 9.35 -36.10 -0.54
N LEU A 271 9.14 -36.95 -1.54
CA LEU A 271 7.85 -37.44 -2.02
C LEU A 271 6.95 -37.96 -0.89
N GLY A 272 5.63 -37.75 -1.01
CA GLY A 272 4.64 -38.26 -0.07
C GLY A 272 3.19 -38.13 -0.55
N ASN A 273 2.88 -38.83 -1.64
CA ASN A 273 1.57 -39.37 -2.06
C ASN A 273 0.28 -38.67 -1.62
N CYS A 274 -0.32 -37.94 -2.56
CA CYS A 274 -1.78 -37.75 -2.62
C CYS A 274 -2.38 -38.84 -3.51
N THR A 275 -3.30 -39.64 -2.97
CA THR A 275 -4.17 -40.52 -3.76
C THR A 275 -5.58 -39.94 -3.82
N VAL A 276 -5.96 -39.65 -5.08
CA VAL A 276 -7.29 -39.45 -5.71
C VAL A 276 -8.22 -38.39 -5.11
#